data_AF-A0A6P3VY53-F1
#
_entry.id   AF-A0A6P3VY53-F1
#
_cell.length_a   1.000
_cell.length_b   1.000
_cell.length_c   1.000
_cell.angle_alpha   90.00
_cell.angle_beta   90.00
_cell.angle_gamma   90.00
#
_symmetry.space_group_name_H-M   'P 1'
#
loop_
_entity.id
_entity.type
_entity.pdbx_description
1 polymer ?
#
loop_
_entity_poly.entity_id
_entity_poly.type
_entity_poly.pdbx_seq_one_letter_code
_entity_poly.pdbx_strand_id
1 'polypeptide(L)'
;MGENDDSEIIEHHVDEAMEKKTSQRSHTHSFMESVTSSEREGHSSTQSSHRLLAYSDALISIIATVMILPVAHTKFEGNEELKQSFQLLLTTKIAVYLMTFLIVTVAWAAHIRLFQVIERIDDCLALLNLACMMLITFLPYTFSLMATFPEKILGILLFCACVMVIGLIQAVIVIYAFSRPFLLNEQIQISENQAYYKHHILKVIMRVPIMCLFASIFSFIFFQLSYVILAIVIFLPYISQSLKWCRSKALGHSLEETPDSMLFYTYHPNEPLSKERVEAFSDGVYAIVATLLILDICEDNVPDPVMVQQKFGGSLVAALQEYGPEFLAYFGSFATVGLLWFVHHSLFLHVTITSRLMGLFNTFSLAFVGGLPLAYELTHEFPRDSRNALEAVQISCVIIFFAGVFQLAIWVAALFDERRTLHPLVRYGGRDHAFMLAKLALYPCVSLGTFFLTCALSEFSTSIFHLMQLGVPVAFLLLRLLVSVGLALLRPLLAALRKQPEAAAGGAGAGLVEVEEDEEARVPFSDLVS
;
A
#
# COMPACT_ATOMS: atom_id res chain seq x y z
N MET A 1 -63.29 -23.74 11.33
CA MET A 1 -63.60 -24.04 9.93
C MET A 1 -64.30 -22.79 9.40
N GLY A 2 -63.60 -21.98 8.59
CA GLY A 2 -64.07 -20.72 7.98
C GLY A 2 -63.55 -19.43 8.65
N GLU A 3 -62.48 -18.86 8.08
CA GLU A 3 -61.82 -17.56 8.36
C GLU A 3 -62.71 -16.36 7.88
N ASN A 4 -62.89 -15.28 8.67
CA ASN A 4 -62.17 -13.97 8.70
C ASN A 4 -62.20 -13.20 7.35
N ASP A 5 -62.36 -11.88 7.23
CA ASP A 5 -62.25 -10.71 8.12
C ASP A 5 -62.93 -9.50 7.41
N ASP A 6 -63.29 -8.42 8.12
CA ASP A 6 -63.27 -7.00 7.68
C ASP A 6 -64.25 -6.10 8.47
N SER A 7 -63.70 -5.40 9.47
CA SER A 7 -64.25 -4.22 10.16
C SER A 7 -63.07 -3.61 10.93
N GLU A 8 -62.78 -2.32 11.08
CA GLU A 8 -63.50 -1.04 11.02
C GLU A 8 -62.44 -0.01 11.48
N ILE A 9 -62.22 1.18 10.88
CA ILE A 9 -61.71 2.36 11.64
C ILE A 9 -62.28 3.66 11.05
N ILE A 10 -62.70 4.50 12.00
CA ILE A 10 -63.59 5.67 11.98
C ILE A 10 -62.88 6.98 11.56
N GLU A 11 -63.58 7.82 10.77
CA GLU A 11 -63.30 9.25 10.55
C GLU A 11 -63.82 10.10 11.72
N HIS A 12 -63.03 11.08 12.18
CA HIS A 12 -63.51 12.20 12.98
C HIS A 12 -62.77 13.49 12.59
N HIS A 13 -63.53 14.50 12.19
CA HIS A 13 -63.11 15.88 11.99
C HIS A 13 -64.04 16.80 12.81
N VAL A 14 -63.59 18.05 13.02
CA VAL A 14 -64.33 19.23 13.58
C VAL A 14 -64.28 19.27 15.13
N ASP A 15 -63.82 20.29 15.85
CA ASP A 15 -63.45 21.70 15.62
C ASP A 15 -62.58 22.18 16.81
N GLU A 16 -61.60 23.06 16.58
CA GLU A 16 -61.43 24.27 17.41
C GLU A 16 -60.40 25.23 16.79
N ALA A 17 -60.88 26.43 16.46
CA ALA A 17 -60.11 27.54 15.95
C ALA A 17 -60.01 28.62 17.02
N MET A 18 -58.79 29.02 17.41
CA MET A 18 -58.43 30.42 17.71
C MET A 18 -56.95 30.53 18.10
N GLU A 19 -56.12 31.03 17.17
CA GLU A 19 -55.01 32.00 17.40
C GLU A 19 -54.18 32.11 16.12
N LYS A 20 -54.53 33.09 15.26
CA LYS A 20 -53.77 33.39 14.04
C LYS A 20 -53.60 34.90 13.92
N LYS A 21 -52.54 35.42 14.53
CA LYS A 21 -51.81 36.62 14.09
C LYS A 21 -50.52 36.71 14.90
N THR A 22 -49.41 37.02 14.23
CA THR A 22 -48.05 37.29 14.79
C THR A 22 -46.97 36.21 14.62
N SER A 23 -46.99 35.38 13.56
CA SER A 23 -45.78 34.63 13.14
C SER A 23 -45.74 34.30 11.64
N GLN A 24 -45.89 35.30 10.78
CA GLN A 24 -45.91 35.07 9.32
C GLN A 24 -45.04 36.05 8.53
N ARG A 25 -43.98 36.59 9.15
CA ARG A 25 -43.07 37.54 8.51
C ARG A 25 -41.58 37.17 8.56
N SER A 26 -41.19 36.12 9.28
CA SER A 26 -39.81 35.60 9.28
C SER A 26 -39.61 34.39 8.35
N HIS A 27 -40.66 33.60 8.09
CA HIS A 27 -40.53 32.38 7.27
C HIS A 27 -40.52 32.63 5.75
N THR A 28 -41.02 33.77 5.29
CA THR A 28 -41.02 34.09 3.84
C THR A 28 -39.64 34.49 3.33
N HIS A 29 -38.78 35.06 4.18
CA HIS A 29 -37.39 35.40 3.81
C HIS A 29 -36.49 34.15 3.76
N SER A 30 -36.66 33.21 4.70
CA SER A 30 -35.91 31.96 4.72
C SER A 30 -36.28 31.01 3.57
N PHE A 31 -37.56 30.96 3.17
CA PHE A 31 -38.00 30.14 2.05
C PHE A 31 -37.61 30.75 0.69
N MET A 32 -37.63 32.09 0.55
CA MET A 32 -37.10 32.74 -0.65
C MET A 32 -35.57 32.67 -0.72
N GLU A 33 -34.83 32.66 0.39
CA GLU A 33 -33.38 32.37 0.37
C GLU A 33 -33.09 30.92 -0.01
N SER A 34 -33.86 29.94 0.48
CA SER A 34 -33.66 28.53 0.09
C SER A 34 -34.04 28.24 -1.36
N VAL A 35 -35.03 28.97 -1.90
CA VAL A 35 -35.44 28.85 -3.32
C VAL A 35 -34.49 29.65 -4.24
N THR A 36 -33.98 30.81 -3.80
CA THR A 36 -33.01 31.59 -4.60
C THR A 36 -31.57 31.04 -4.54
N SER A 37 -31.21 30.26 -3.51
CA SER A 37 -29.98 29.46 -3.52
C SER A 37 -30.10 28.22 -4.40
N SER A 38 -31.31 27.67 -4.56
CA SER A 38 -31.56 26.48 -5.39
C SER A 38 -31.73 26.81 -6.88
N GLU A 39 -32.14 28.04 -7.24
CA GLU A 39 -32.35 28.44 -8.64
C GLU A 39 -31.14 29.15 -9.29
N ARG A 40 -30.01 29.24 -8.57
CA ARG A 40 -28.70 29.62 -9.15
C ARG A 40 -27.81 28.42 -9.53
N GLU A 41 -28.30 27.20 -9.39
CA GLU A 41 -27.67 26.00 -9.94
C GLU A 41 -28.12 25.80 -11.39
N GLY A 42 -27.61 26.64 -12.29
CA GLY A 42 -27.60 26.30 -13.70
C GLY A 42 -26.68 25.09 -13.89
N HIS A 43 -27.26 23.91 -14.15
CA HIS A 43 -26.60 22.68 -14.63
C HIS A 43 -25.05 22.69 -14.65
N SER A 44 -24.40 22.47 -13.51
CA SER A 44 -23.05 21.91 -13.51
C SER A 44 -23.12 20.48 -13.00
N SER A 45 -23.09 19.51 -13.92
CA SER A 45 -22.97 18.06 -13.67
C SER A 45 -21.62 17.67 -13.07
N THR A 46 -21.07 18.49 -12.18
CA THR A 46 -19.78 18.29 -11.53
C THR A 46 -19.98 17.49 -10.25
N GLN A 47 -19.38 16.30 -10.21
CA GLN A 47 -19.42 15.40 -9.06
C GLN A 47 -18.10 15.44 -8.29
N SER A 48 -18.14 15.05 -7.01
CA SER A 48 -16.93 14.83 -6.21
C SER A 48 -16.10 13.70 -6.81
N SER A 49 -14.79 13.91 -6.93
CA SER A 49 -13.86 12.93 -7.52
C SER A 49 -13.68 11.65 -6.69
N HIS A 50 -14.01 11.68 -5.40
CA HIS A 50 -13.69 10.63 -4.43
C HIS A 50 -14.06 9.20 -4.87
N ARG A 51 -15.30 8.96 -5.33
CA ARG A 51 -15.74 7.62 -5.75
C ARG A 51 -14.97 7.10 -6.96
N LEU A 52 -14.67 7.99 -7.92
CA LEU A 52 -13.90 7.64 -9.11
C LEU A 52 -12.45 7.31 -8.75
N LEU A 53 -11.86 8.07 -7.82
CA LEU A 53 -10.49 7.82 -7.35
C LEU A 53 -10.41 6.50 -6.59
N ALA A 54 -11.36 6.21 -5.70
CA ALA A 54 -11.45 4.94 -4.98
C ALA A 54 -11.61 3.75 -5.95
N TYR A 55 -12.45 3.89 -7.00
CA TYR A 55 -12.57 2.89 -8.05
C TYR A 55 -11.25 2.64 -8.78
N SER A 56 -10.56 3.71 -9.19
CA SER A 56 -9.26 3.61 -9.85
C SER A 56 -8.20 2.96 -8.95
N ASP A 57 -8.15 3.30 -7.66
CA ASP A 57 -7.19 2.72 -6.71
C ASP A 57 -7.44 1.23 -6.50
N ALA A 58 -8.70 0.85 -6.29
CA ALA A 58 -9.10 -0.55 -6.16
C ALA A 58 -8.71 -1.34 -7.42
N LEU A 59 -9.09 -0.86 -8.61
CA LEU A 59 -8.80 -1.52 -9.87
C LEU A 59 -7.29 -1.68 -10.11
N ILE A 60 -6.49 -0.64 -9.88
CA ILE A 60 -5.04 -0.69 -10.04
C ILE A 60 -4.39 -1.63 -9.01
N SER A 61 -4.83 -1.63 -7.75
CA SER A 61 -4.31 -2.55 -6.72
C SER A 61 -4.56 -4.01 -7.07
N ILE A 62 -5.73 -4.33 -7.64
CA ILE A 62 -6.07 -5.67 -8.14
C ILE A 62 -5.08 -6.07 -9.24
N ILE A 63 -4.95 -5.23 -10.26
CA ILE A 63 -4.08 -5.51 -11.42
C ILE A 63 -2.63 -5.70 -11.02
N ALA A 64 -2.13 -4.88 -10.09
CA ALA A 64 -0.76 -5.02 -9.59
C ALA A 64 -0.56 -6.38 -8.89
N THR A 65 -1.55 -6.80 -8.09
CA THR A 65 -1.43 -7.99 -7.22
C THR A 65 -1.66 -9.29 -7.96
N VAL A 66 -2.63 -9.38 -8.88
CA VAL A 66 -2.93 -10.61 -9.63
C VAL A 66 -1.76 -11.10 -10.49
N MET A 67 -0.75 -10.26 -10.73
CA MET A 67 0.45 -10.66 -11.44
C MET A 67 1.34 -11.66 -10.71
N ILE A 68 1.02 -11.97 -9.45
CA ILE A 68 1.65 -13.09 -8.75
C ILE A 68 1.15 -14.46 -9.24
N LEU A 69 -0.06 -14.54 -9.82
CA LEU A 69 -0.68 -15.81 -10.22
C LEU A 69 0.20 -16.68 -11.16
N PRO A 70 0.82 -16.14 -12.24
CA PRO A 70 1.68 -16.95 -13.10
C PRO A 70 2.94 -17.50 -12.41
N VAL A 71 3.33 -16.88 -11.28
CA VAL A 71 4.44 -17.32 -10.43
C VAL A 71 3.95 -18.40 -9.47
N ALA A 72 2.82 -18.17 -8.78
CA ALA A 72 2.22 -19.09 -7.84
C ALA A 72 1.84 -20.44 -8.49
N HIS A 73 1.17 -20.44 -9.65
CA HIS A 73 0.72 -21.67 -10.31
C HIS A 73 1.81 -22.42 -11.10
N THR A 74 3.08 -22.24 -10.73
CA THR A 74 4.19 -22.95 -11.40
C THR A 74 4.26 -24.38 -10.86
N LYS A 75 3.61 -25.34 -11.54
CA LYS A 75 3.63 -26.75 -11.12
C LYS A 75 5.04 -27.35 -11.10
N PHE A 76 5.40 -28.05 -10.02
CA PHE A 76 6.69 -28.75 -9.91
C PHE A 76 6.54 -30.25 -10.23
N GLU A 77 7.10 -30.70 -11.36
CA GLU A 77 7.20 -32.14 -11.64
C GLU A 77 8.33 -32.77 -10.81
N GLY A 78 8.00 -33.78 -10.00
CA GLY A 78 8.83 -34.28 -8.90
C GLY A 78 10.10 -35.08 -9.24
N ASN A 79 10.65 -35.02 -10.46
CA ASN A 79 11.71 -35.95 -10.91
C ASN A 79 12.98 -35.36 -11.54
N GLU A 80 13.16 -34.04 -11.61
CA GLU A 80 14.45 -33.46 -12.06
C GLU A 80 15.19 -32.76 -10.92
N GLU A 81 16.52 -32.76 -10.99
CA GLU A 81 17.41 -32.00 -10.10
C GLU A 81 17.07 -30.49 -10.19
N LEU A 82 16.11 -30.13 -9.35
CA LEU A 82 15.34 -28.89 -9.23
C LEU A 82 16.18 -27.65 -8.87
N LYS A 83 17.50 -27.64 -9.08
CA LYS A 83 18.36 -26.55 -8.58
C LYS A 83 18.86 -25.60 -9.67
N GLN A 84 19.26 -26.11 -10.84
CA GLN A 84 19.83 -25.26 -11.90
C GLN A 84 18.78 -24.69 -12.86
N SER A 85 17.84 -25.50 -13.35
CA SER A 85 16.76 -25.03 -14.24
C SER A 85 15.69 -24.23 -13.50
N PHE A 86 15.43 -24.60 -12.23
CA PHE A 86 14.51 -23.95 -11.30
C PHE A 86 14.90 -22.50 -10.97
N GLN A 87 16.19 -22.25 -10.68
CA GLN A 87 16.65 -20.92 -10.34
C GLN A 87 16.43 -19.94 -11.49
N LEU A 88 16.70 -20.32 -12.73
CA LEU A 88 16.58 -19.38 -13.84
C LEU A 88 15.12 -19.03 -14.14
N LEU A 89 14.23 -20.03 -14.23
CA LEU A 89 12.85 -19.83 -14.66
C LEU A 89 11.99 -19.15 -13.58
N LEU A 90 12.09 -19.61 -12.33
CA LEU A 90 11.35 -19.02 -11.22
C LEU A 90 11.86 -17.60 -10.89
N THR A 91 13.17 -17.38 -10.92
CA THR A 91 13.73 -16.02 -10.75
C THR A 91 13.25 -15.08 -11.84
N THR A 92 13.18 -15.55 -13.09
CA THR A 92 12.67 -14.76 -14.21
C THR A 92 11.20 -14.40 -13.99
N LYS A 93 10.35 -15.35 -13.59
CA LYS A 93 8.93 -15.11 -13.28
C LYS A 93 8.74 -14.14 -12.11
N ILE A 94 9.51 -14.29 -11.03
CA ILE A 94 9.49 -13.37 -9.88
C ILE A 94 9.94 -11.96 -10.29
N ALA A 95 10.99 -11.85 -11.10
CA ALA A 95 11.44 -10.57 -11.63
C ALA A 95 10.36 -9.92 -12.51
N VAL A 96 9.69 -10.71 -13.36
CA VAL A 96 8.56 -10.25 -14.19
C VAL A 96 7.42 -9.72 -13.32
N TYR A 97 7.06 -10.44 -12.26
CA TYR A 97 6.07 -10.00 -11.28
C TYR A 97 6.46 -8.65 -10.66
N LEU A 98 7.65 -8.56 -10.07
CA LEU A 98 8.13 -7.35 -9.40
C LEU A 98 8.17 -6.14 -10.35
N MET A 99 8.66 -6.33 -11.57
CA MET A 99 8.70 -5.28 -12.59
C MET A 99 7.29 -4.81 -12.96
N THR A 100 6.35 -5.74 -13.17
CA THR A 100 4.98 -5.40 -13.52
C THR A 100 4.29 -4.64 -12.39
N PHE A 101 4.46 -5.10 -11.15
CA PHE A 101 3.95 -4.42 -9.95
C PHE A 101 4.47 -2.97 -9.87
N LEU A 102 5.78 -2.77 -10.08
CA LEU A 102 6.40 -1.44 -10.07
C LEU A 102 5.89 -0.55 -11.21
N ILE A 103 5.72 -1.08 -12.42
CA ILE A 103 5.18 -0.33 -13.58
C ILE A 103 3.76 0.17 -13.28
N VAL A 104 2.90 -0.73 -12.80
CA VAL A 104 1.51 -0.39 -12.47
C VAL A 104 1.46 0.66 -11.35
N THR A 105 2.37 0.56 -10.37
CA THR A 105 2.47 1.55 -9.29
C THR A 105 2.97 2.92 -9.77
N VAL A 106 3.86 2.98 -10.76
CA VAL A 106 4.25 4.26 -11.41
C VAL A 106 3.04 4.88 -12.12
N ALA A 107 2.27 4.09 -12.86
CA ALA A 107 1.06 4.57 -13.54
C ALA A 107 0.04 5.12 -12.53
N TRP A 108 -0.14 4.43 -11.41
CA TRP A 108 -0.98 4.88 -10.29
C TRP A 108 -0.48 6.17 -9.65
N ALA A 109 0.82 6.29 -9.38
CA ALA A 109 1.40 7.51 -8.82
C ALA A 109 1.21 8.70 -9.77
N ALA A 110 1.39 8.50 -11.09
CA ALA A 110 1.10 9.53 -12.08
C ALA A 110 -0.38 9.92 -12.09
N HIS A 111 -1.28 8.94 -11.96
CA HIS A 111 -2.73 9.15 -11.86
C HIS A 111 -3.11 9.93 -10.58
N ILE A 112 -2.52 9.63 -9.41
CA ILE A 112 -2.72 10.45 -8.20
C ILE A 112 -2.32 11.89 -8.46
N ARG A 113 -1.13 12.13 -9.05
CA ARG A 113 -0.65 13.50 -9.29
C ARG A 113 -1.57 14.27 -10.24
N LEU A 114 -2.13 13.61 -11.25
CA LEU A 114 -3.08 14.23 -12.16
C LEU A 114 -4.36 14.67 -11.42
N PHE A 115 -4.91 13.81 -10.57
CA PHE A 115 -6.15 14.09 -9.84
C PHE A 115 -5.95 14.85 -8.51
N GLN A 116 -4.72 15.17 -8.12
CA GLN A 116 -4.45 16.22 -7.12
C GLN A 116 -4.67 17.63 -7.71
N VAL A 117 -4.51 17.78 -9.03
CA VAL A 117 -4.75 19.04 -9.76
C VAL A 117 -6.24 19.20 -10.11
N ILE A 118 -6.92 18.10 -10.41
CA ILE A 118 -8.33 18.05 -10.82
C ILE A 118 -9.20 17.69 -9.61
N GLU A 119 -9.86 18.69 -9.02
CA GLU A 119 -10.67 18.51 -7.81
C GLU A 119 -12.08 18.00 -8.15
N ARG A 120 -12.70 18.56 -9.19
CA ARG A 120 -14.06 18.25 -9.63
C ARG A 120 -14.05 17.51 -10.96
N ILE A 121 -14.99 16.58 -11.12
CA ILE A 121 -15.07 15.72 -12.32
C ILE A 121 -16.43 15.91 -12.99
N ASP A 122 -16.43 15.90 -14.32
CA ASP A 122 -17.63 15.78 -15.15
C ASP A 122 -17.67 14.43 -15.90
N ASP A 123 -18.77 14.12 -16.58
CA ASP A 123 -18.95 12.83 -17.25
C ASP A 123 -17.89 12.57 -18.34
N CYS A 124 -17.40 13.62 -19.00
CA CYS A 124 -16.36 13.50 -20.02
C CYS A 124 -15.02 13.08 -19.40
N LEU A 125 -14.61 13.74 -18.31
CA LEU A 125 -13.43 13.35 -17.54
C LEU A 125 -13.56 11.94 -16.97
N ALA A 126 -14.74 11.55 -16.51
CA ALA A 126 -15.00 10.20 -16.01
C ALA A 126 -14.82 9.15 -17.11
N LEU A 127 -15.32 9.39 -18.33
CA LEU A 127 -15.13 8.50 -19.48
C LEU A 127 -13.68 8.43 -19.93
N LEU A 128 -12.96 9.55 -19.96
CA LEU A 128 -11.52 9.57 -20.26
C LEU A 128 -10.72 8.81 -19.20
N ASN A 129 -11.07 8.94 -17.92
CA ASN A 129 -10.49 8.15 -16.85
C ASN A 129 -10.76 6.66 -17.05
N LEU A 130 -11.99 6.27 -17.38
CA LEU A 130 -12.34 4.88 -17.63
C LEU A 130 -11.55 4.29 -18.80
N ALA A 131 -11.38 5.05 -19.89
CA ALA A 131 -10.52 4.67 -21.02
C ALA A 131 -9.05 4.50 -20.59
N CYS A 132 -8.54 5.38 -19.72
CA CYS A 132 -7.21 5.26 -19.13
C CYS A 132 -7.09 3.98 -18.28
N MET A 133 -8.06 3.68 -17.43
CA MET A 133 -8.09 2.46 -16.60
C MET A 133 -8.11 1.20 -17.46
N MET A 134 -8.90 1.18 -18.55
CA MET A 134 -8.95 0.06 -19.49
C MET A 134 -7.60 -0.23 -20.16
N LEU A 135 -6.79 0.79 -20.44
CA LEU A 135 -5.45 0.59 -20.99
C LEU A 135 -4.46 0.15 -19.91
N ILE A 136 -4.57 0.69 -18.69
CA ILE A 136 -3.73 0.27 -17.56
C ILE A 136 -3.97 -1.21 -17.23
N THR A 137 -5.21 -1.71 -17.31
CA THR A 137 -5.52 -3.16 -17.12
C THR A 137 -4.91 -4.04 -18.21
N PHE A 138 -4.58 -3.49 -19.37
CA PHE A 138 -3.95 -4.21 -20.47
C PHE A 138 -2.42 -4.25 -20.36
N LEU A 139 -1.80 -3.39 -19.55
CA LEU A 139 -0.34 -3.36 -19.36
C LEU A 139 0.26 -4.72 -18.94
N PRO A 140 -0.32 -5.46 -17.97
CA PRO A 140 0.28 -6.73 -17.56
C PRO A 140 0.29 -7.78 -18.67
N TYR A 141 -0.73 -7.81 -19.53
CA TYR A 141 -0.75 -8.67 -20.71
C TYR A 141 0.41 -8.33 -21.67
N THR A 142 0.57 -7.04 -21.99
CA THR A 142 1.67 -6.60 -22.88
C THR A 142 3.05 -6.91 -22.30
N PHE A 143 3.22 -6.77 -20.98
CA PHE A 143 4.47 -7.08 -20.30
C PHE A 143 4.74 -8.59 -20.26
N SER A 144 3.72 -9.41 -19.97
CA SER A 144 3.84 -10.87 -20.02
C SER A 144 4.23 -11.36 -21.41
N LEU A 145 3.65 -10.79 -22.47
CA LEU A 145 3.99 -11.11 -23.84
C LEU A 145 5.44 -10.71 -24.18
N MET A 146 5.87 -9.53 -23.74
CA MET A 146 7.24 -9.04 -23.88
C MET A 146 8.25 -9.93 -23.14
N ALA A 147 7.92 -10.38 -21.92
CA ALA A 147 8.79 -11.24 -21.13
C ALA A 147 8.88 -12.68 -21.67
N THR A 148 7.79 -13.20 -22.25
CA THR A 148 7.76 -14.56 -22.82
C THR A 148 8.50 -14.64 -24.14
N PHE A 149 8.43 -13.59 -24.97
CA PHE A 149 9.09 -13.53 -26.27
C PHE A 149 10.05 -12.34 -26.36
N PRO A 150 11.15 -12.33 -25.58
CA PRO A 150 12.02 -11.16 -25.46
C PRO A 150 12.72 -10.79 -26.78
N GLU A 151 12.92 -11.77 -27.66
CA GLU A 151 13.52 -11.59 -28.99
C GLU A 151 12.53 -11.04 -30.03
N LYS A 152 11.22 -11.09 -29.76
CA LYS A 152 10.19 -10.62 -30.69
C LYS A 152 9.81 -9.19 -30.37
N ILE A 153 10.00 -8.31 -31.35
CA ILE A 153 9.76 -6.87 -31.25
C ILE A 153 8.28 -6.53 -30.92
N LEU A 154 7.35 -7.41 -31.28
CA LEU A 154 5.91 -7.18 -31.11
C LEU A 154 5.50 -6.90 -29.65
N GLY A 155 6.11 -7.58 -28.67
CA GLY A 155 5.82 -7.35 -27.25
C GLY A 155 6.19 -5.93 -26.81
N ILE A 156 7.37 -5.46 -27.22
CA ILE A 156 7.86 -4.09 -26.96
C ILE A 156 6.94 -3.07 -27.62
N LEU A 157 6.57 -3.29 -28.89
CA LEU A 157 5.71 -2.36 -29.63
C LEU A 157 4.33 -2.22 -28.99
N LEU A 158 3.70 -3.34 -28.57
CA LEU A 158 2.41 -3.32 -27.89
C LEU A 158 2.49 -2.61 -26.53
N PHE A 159 3.53 -2.90 -25.75
CA PHE A 159 3.77 -2.21 -24.47
C PHE A 159 3.92 -0.70 -24.66
N CYS A 160 4.82 -0.28 -25.56
CA CYS A 160 5.03 1.14 -25.86
C CYS A 160 3.76 1.81 -26.43
N ALA A 161 3.03 1.14 -27.32
CA ALA A 161 1.78 1.67 -27.86
C ALA A 161 0.75 1.90 -26.75
N CYS A 162 0.59 0.94 -25.84
CA CYS A 162 -0.32 1.07 -24.70
C CYS A 162 0.05 2.28 -23.84
N VAL A 163 1.33 2.40 -23.45
CA VAL A 163 1.83 3.52 -22.62
C VAL A 163 1.69 4.87 -23.34
N MET A 164 1.94 4.93 -24.65
CA MET A 164 1.76 6.15 -25.44
C MET A 164 0.29 6.59 -25.47
N VAL A 165 -0.65 5.67 -25.67
CA VAL A 165 -2.09 5.99 -25.67
C VAL A 165 -2.54 6.42 -24.28
N ILE A 166 -2.08 5.78 -23.20
CA ILE A 166 -2.33 6.21 -21.81
C ILE A 166 -1.88 7.67 -21.62
N GLY A 167 -0.64 8.00 -22.00
CA GLY A 167 -0.11 9.35 -21.84
C GLY A 167 -0.83 10.39 -22.71
N LEU A 168 -1.28 10.01 -23.92
CA LEU A 168 -2.10 10.87 -24.77
C LEU A 168 -3.47 11.16 -24.14
N ILE A 169 -4.14 10.16 -23.58
CA ILE A 169 -5.42 10.35 -22.87
C ILE A 169 -5.22 11.24 -21.64
N GLN A 170 -4.16 11.03 -20.86
CA GLN A 170 -3.82 11.91 -19.74
C GLN A 170 -3.54 13.35 -20.18
N ALA A 171 -2.85 13.54 -21.32
CA ALA A 171 -2.65 14.86 -21.90
C ALA A 171 -3.97 15.53 -22.32
N VAL A 172 -4.90 14.77 -22.91
CA VAL A 172 -6.26 15.26 -23.23
C VAL A 172 -7.02 15.66 -21.97
N ILE A 173 -6.96 14.84 -20.91
CA ILE A 173 -7.55 15.17 -19.59
C ILE A 173 -7.02 16.50 -19.07
N VAL A 174 -5.70 16.73 -19.12
CA VAL A 174 -5.09 18.00 -18.70
C VAL A 174 -5.58 19.15 -19.57
N ILE A 175 -5.53 19.02 -20.90
CA ILE A 175 -5.95 20.09 -21.81
C ILE A 175 -7.43 20.44 -21.57
N TYR A 176 -8.28 19.44 -21.35
CA TYR A 176 -9.69 19.62 -21.07
C TYR A 176 -9.93 20.31 -19.72
N ALA A 177 -9.28 19.85 -18.65
CA ALA A 177 -9.39 20.43 -17.32
C ALA A 177 -8.93 21.90 -17.29
N PHE A 178 -7.82 22.24 -17.97
CA PHE A 178 -7.36 23.63 -18.08
C PHE A 178 -8.22 24.50 -19.01
N SER A 179 -9.05 23.90 -19.87
CA SER A 179 -10.01 24.66 -20.68
C SER A 179 -11.26 25.05 -19.86
N ARG A 180 -11.45 24.43 -18.69
CA ARG A 180 -12.57 24.66 -17.77
C ARG A 180 -12.05 24.90 -16.34
N PRO A 181 -11.64 26.13 -16.00
CA PRO A 181 -10.96 26.43 -14.73
C PRO A 181 -11.69 26.00 -13.46
N PHE A 182 -13.03 25.87 -13.50
CA PHE A 182 -13.84 25.41 -12.36
C PHE A 182 -13.63 23.93 -11.97
N LEU A 183 -12.95 23.13 -12.81
CA LEU A 183 -12.62 21.73 -12.52
C LEU A 183 -11.30 21.58 -11.74
N LEU A 184 -10.46 22.62 -11.77
CA LEU A 184 -9.15 22.63 -11.15
C LEU A 184 -9.26 22.96 -9.65
N ASN A 185 -8.24 22.55 -8.90
CA ASN A 185 -8.06 22.96 -7.51
C ASN A 185 -8.03 24.50 -7.38
N GLU A 186 -8.68 25.02 -6.35
CA GLU A 186 -8.77 26.46 -6.02
C GLU A 186 -7.41 27.17 -6.03
N GLN A 187 -6.34 26.53 -5.55
CA GLN A 187 -4.98 27.10 -5.54
C GLN A 187 -4.45 27.39 -6.95
N ILE A 188 -4.73 26.50 -7.91
CA ILE A 188 -4.30 26.65 -9.30
C ILE A 188 -5.25 27.60 -10.04
N GLN A 189 -6.53 27.58 -9.68
CA GLN A 189 -7.54 28.47 -10.25
C GLN A 189 -7.20 29.95 -10.00
N ILE A 190 -6.76 30.29 -8.78
CA ILE A 190 -6.43 31.67 -8.37
C ILE A 190 -5.05 32.12 -8.88
N SER A 191 -4.19 31.19 -9.33
CA SER A 191 -2.84 31.51 -9.78
C SER A 191 -2.82 32.33 -11.09
N GLU A 192 -2.00 33.40 -11.13
CA GLU A 192 -1.85 34.24 -12.34
C GLU A 192 -1.22 33.49 -13.54
N ASN A 193 -0.50 32.39 -13.27
CA ASN A 193 0.32 31.65 -14.25
C ASN A 193 -0.26 30.28 -14.63
N GLN A 194 -1.57 30.16 -14.86
CA GLN A 194 -2.20 28.88 -15.27
C GLN A 194 -1.55 28.25 -16.53
N ALA A 195 -1.09 29.06 -17.48
CA ALA A 195 -0.42 28.59 -18.69
C ALA A 195 0.93 27.90 -18.38
N TYR A 196 1.66 28.40 -17.39
CA TYR A 196 2.90 27.78 -16.92
C TYR A 196 2.62 26.40 -16.32
N TYR A 197 1.62 26.30 -15.43
CA TYR A 197 1.20 25.02 -14.83
C TYR A 197 0.76 24.03 -15.91
N LYS A 198 -0.09 24.45 -16.85
CA LYS A 198 -0.52 23.62 -17.98
C LYS A 198 0.66 23.07 -18.78
N HIS A 199 1.59 23.93 -19.19
CA HIS A 199 2.73 23.53 -20.02
C HIS A 199 3.67 22.60 -19.24
N HIS A 200 3.96 22.94 -17.99
CA HIS A 200 4.76 22.11 -17.10
C HIS A 200 4.12 20.75 -16.88
N ILE A 201 2.80 20.73 -16.69
CA ILE A 201 2.06 19.49 -16.50
C ILE A 201 2.14 18.61 -17.76
N LEU A 202 1.83 19.18 -18.90
CA LEU A 202 1.88 18.47 -20.18
C LEU A 202 3.29 17.93 -20.48
N LYS A 203 4.33 18.72 -20.17
CA LYS A 203 5.73 18.31 -20.32
C LYS A 203 6.09 17.10 -19.47
N VAL A 204 5.56 16.98 -18.25
CA VAL A 204 5.83 15.82 -17.39
C VAL A 204 5.10 14.57 -17.88
N ILE A 205 3.81 14.67 -18.26
CA ILE A 205 3.03 13.51 -18.76
C ILE A 205 3.61 13.00 -20.07
N MET A 206 3.98 13.90 -20.99
CA MET A 206 4.42 13.53 -22.34
C MET A 206 5.81 12.91 -22.40
N ARG A 207 6.62 13.01 -21.33
CA ARG A 207 7.96 12.39 -21.32
C ARG A 207 7.94 10.88 -21.47
N VAL A 208 7.05 10.20 -20.75
CA VAL A 208 6.97 8.74 -20.81
C VAL A 208 6.59 8.28 -22.22
N PRO A 209 5.51 8.80 -22.86
CA PRO A 209 5.21 8.53 -24.27
C PRO A 209 6.37 8.81 -25.22
N ILE A 210 7.09 9.93 -25.05
CA ILE A 210 8.22 10.28 -25.91
C ILE A 210 9.35 9.24 -25.77
N MET A 211 9.67 8.81 -24.55
CA MET A 211 10.68 7.79 -24.31
C MET A 211 10.23 6.42 -24.86
N CYS A 212 8.95 6.08 -24.74
CA CYS A 212 8.38 4.87 -25.35
C CYS A 212 8.41 4.93 -26.88
N LEU A 213 8.17 6.09 -27.49
CA LEU A 213 8.30 6.29 -28.93
C LEU A 213 9.74 6.03 -29.39
N PHE A 214 10.73 6.59 -28.67
CA PHE A 214 12.13 6.30 -28.93
C PHE A 214 12.43 4.80 -28.75
N ALA A 215 11.96 4.17 -27.69
CA ALA A 215 12.13 2.74 -27.46
C ALA A 215 11.53 1.89 -28.60
N SER A 216 10.36 2.26 -29.13
CA SER A 216 9.75 1.61 -30.29
C SER A 216 10.58 1.78 -31.56
N ILE A 217 11.13 2.96 -31.83
CA ILE A 217 12.00 3.19 -33.00
C ILE A 217 13.28 2.36 -32.88
N PHE A 218 13.93 2.39 -31.71
CA PHE A 218 15.15 1.63 -31.46
C PHE A 218 14.92 0.12 -31.47
N SER A 219 13.70 -0.37 -31.19
CA SER A 219 13.39 -1.80 -31.22
C SER A 219 13.61 -2.43 -32.61
N PHE A 220 13.48 -1.66 -33.69
CA PHE A 220 13.78 -2.12 -35.06
C PHE A 220 15.29 -2.15 -35.39
N ILE A 221 16.09 -1.38 -34.64
CA ILE A 221 17.54 -1.25 -34.88
C ILE A 221 18.31 -2.21 -33.97
N PHE A 222 18.04 -2.13 -32.66
CA PHE A 222 18.72 -2.89 -31.63
C PHE A 222 17.82 -3.08 -30.40
N PHE A 223 17.22 -4.27 -30.28
CA PHE A 223 16.19 -4.55 -29.27
C PHE A 223 16.71 -4.44 -27.83
N GLN A 224 17.99 -4.75 -27.58
CA GLN A 224 18.57 -4.65 -26.23
C GLN A 224 18.61 -3.19 -25.74
N LEU A 225 18.87 -2.21 -26.63
CA LEU A 225 18.82 -0.80 -26.24
C LEU A 225 17.40 -0.35 -25.92
N SER A 226 16.39 -0.90 -26.60
CA SER A 226 14.98 -0.66 -26.27
C SER A 226 14.66 -1.10 -24.84
N TYR A 227 15.11 -2.28 -24.42
CA TYR A 227 14.97 -2.75 -23.03
C TYR A 227 15.70 -1.84 -22.03
N VAL A 228 16.88 -1.34 -22.37
CA VAL A 228 17.60 -0.39 -21.50
C VAL A 228 16.81 0.92 -21.36
N ILE A 229 16.26 1.45 -22.45
CA ILE A 229 15.42 2.67 -22.40
C ILE A 229 14.19 2.43 -21.54
N LEU A 230 13.50 1.29 -21.70
CA LEU A 230 12.34 0.93 -20.90
C LEU A 230 12.69 0.77 -19.42
N ALA A 231 13.81 0.10 -19.11
CA ALA A 231 14.31 -0.01 -17.75
C ALA A 231 14.59 1.37 -17.14
N ILE A 232 15.19 2.29 -17.91
CA ILE A 232 15.40 3.68 -17.46
C ILE A 232 14.05 4.35 -17.17
N VAL A 233 13.05 4.22 -18.04
CA VAL A 233 11.72 4.82 -17.81
C VAL A 233 11.09 4.34 -16.50
N ILE A 234 11.24 3.04 -16.19
CA ILE A 234 10.68 2.41 -14.99
C ILE A 234 11.47 2.77 -13.73
N PHE A 235 12.80 2.72 -13.79
CA PHE A 235 13.67 2.87 -12.62
C PHE A 235 14.07 4.31 -12.32
N LEU A 236 14.09 5.21 -13.30
CA LEU A 236 14.50 6.60 -13.12
C LEU A 236 13.71 7.33 -12.02
N PRO A 237 12.37 7.20 -11.89
CA PRO A 237 11.63 7.81 -10.78
C PRO A 237 12.17 7.36 -9.42
N TYR A 238 12.36 6.04 -9.25
CA TYR A 238 12.83 5.44 -8.01
C TYR A 238 14.29 5.78 -7.69
N ILE A 239 15.17 5.69 -8.68
CA ILE A 239 16.59 6.05 -8.58
C ILE A 239 16.74 7.52 -8.21
N SER A 240 16.04 8.42 -8.92
CA SER A 240 16.11 9.85 -8.66
C SER A 240 15.68 10.21 -7.23
N GLN A 241 14.69 9.49 -6.71
CA GLN A 241 14.18 9.69 -5.37
C GLN A 241 15.15 9.22 -4.28
N SER A 242 15.72 8.03 -4.46
CA SER A 242 16.74 7.49 -3.55
C SER A 242 18.02 8.32 -3.56
N LEU A 243 18.49 8.77 -4.73
CA LEU A 243 19.65 9.66 -4.84
C LEU A 243 19.41 11.01 -4.18
N LYS A 244 18.23 11.60 -4.35
CA LYS A 244 17.88 12.88 -3.69
C LYS A 244 17.95 12.76 -2.17
N TRP A 245 17.37 11.69 -1.61
CA TRP A 245 17.43 11.45 -0.18
C TRP A 245 18.86 11.17 0.32
N CYS A 246 19.63 10.38 -0.42
CA CYS A 246 21.02 10.11 -0.07
C CYS A 246 21.86 11.40 -0.11
N ARG A 247 21.67 12.23 -1.14
CA ARG A 247 22.36 13.51 -1.31
C ARG A 247 21.96 14.53 -0.25
N SER A 248 20.68 14.65 0.09
CA SER A 248 20.23 15.57 1.14
C SER A 248 20.81 15.21 2.51
N LYS A 249 21.00 13.90 2.76
CA LYS A 249 21.60 13.40 3.99
C LYS A 249 23.14 13.52 3.99
N ALA A 250 23.79 13.25 2.87
CA ALA A 250 25.25 13.32 2.76
C ALA A 250 25.80 14.75 2.78
N LEU A 251 25.05 15.73 2.26
CA LEU A 251 25.49 17.13 2.19
C LEU A 251 25.03 18.03 3.35
N GLY A 252 24.31 17.51 4.35
CA GLY A 252 24.00 18.23 5.60
C GLY A 252 23.39 19.62 5.39
N HIS A 253 22.08 19.66 5.13
CA HIS A 253 21.25 20.88 5.04
C HIS A 253 21.46 21.83 3.84
N SER A 254 20.34 22.08 3.15
CA SER A 254 20.01 23.31 2.41
C SER A 254 20.97 23.73 1.29
N LEU A 255 21.16 22.89 0.27
CA LEU A 255 21.26 23.48 -1.06
C LEU A 255 19.88 24.03 -1.38
N GLU A 256 19.74 25.34 -1.20
CA GLU A 256 18.77 26.20 -1.86
C GLU A 256 18.29 25.53 -3.14
N GLU A 257 17.03 25.10 -3.14
CA GLU A 257 16.40 24.50 -4.31
C GLU A 257 16.42 25.55 -5.41
N THR A 258 17.47 25.55 -6.24
CA THR A 258 17.44 26.27 -7.49
C THR A 258 16.22 25.76 -8.25
N PRO A 259 15.24 26.63 -8.59
CA PRO A 259 13.96 26.20 -9.16
C PRO A 259 14.11 25.41 -10.46
N ASP A 260 15.30 25.46 -11.09
CA ASP A 260 15.61 24.81 -12.36
C ASP A 260 16.10 23.36 -12.28
N SER A 261 16.38 22.79 -11.09
CA SER A 261 17.01 21.46 -10.99
C SER A 261 16.06 20.27 -10.71
N MET A 262 14.74 20.48 -10.66
CA MET A 262 13.75 19.42 -10.39
C MET A 262 12.99 18.94 -11.63
N LEU A 263 13.72 18.34 -12.56
CA LEU A 263 13.25 18.15 -13.92
C LEU A 263 12.74 16.74 -14.27
N PHE A 264 12.30 15.87 -13.35
CA PHE A 264 11.87 14.51 -13.76
C PHE A 264 10.38 14.18 -13.57
N TYR A 265 9.74 14.40 -12.42
CA TYR A 265 8.30 14.14 -12.22
C TYR A 265 7.72 15.00 -11.09
N THR A 266 7.43 16.26 -11.37
CA THR A 266 7.00 17.17 -10.31
C THR A 266 6.07 18.23 -10.86
N TYR A 267 4.77 18.02 -10.74
CA TYR A 267 3.74 19.02 -11.07
C TYR A 267 3.68 20.15 -10.03
N HIS A 268 3.96 19.81 -8.78
CA HIS A 268 4.33 20.71 -7.69
C HIS A 268 5.56 20.09 -6.98
N PRO A 269 6.68 20.84 -6.78
CA PRO A 269 7.92 20.32 -6.20
C PRO A 269 7.73 19.59 -4.86
N ASN A 270 6.80 20.07 -4.03
CA ASN A 270 6.81 19.81 -2.59
C ASN A 270 5.55 19.13 -2.01
N GLU A 271 4.59 18.70 -2.83
CA GLU A 271 3.37 18.09 -2.27
C GLU A 271 3.51 16.58 -1.99
N PRO A 272 3.10 16.14 -0.79
CA PRO A 272 3.04 14.73 -0.41
C PRO A 272 2.06 13.96 -1.31
N LEU A 273 2.20 12.63 -1.34
CA LEU A 273 1.15 11.79 -1.92
C LEU A 273 -0.10 11.89 -1.01
N SER A 274 -1.29 11.85 -1.60
CA SER A 274 -2.51 11.79 -0.78
C SER A 274 -2.50 10.52 0.07
N LYS A 275 -2.66 10.69 1.40
CA LYS A 275 -2.66 9.62 2.37
C LYS A 275 -3.78 8.61 2.09
N GLU A 276 -5.00 9.10 1.86
CA GLU A 276 -6.18 8.29 1.58
C GLU A 276 -5.98 7.38 0.38
N ARG A 277 -5.34 7.90 -0.68
CA ARG A 277 -5.04 7.14 -1.90
C ARG A 277 -4.06 6.00 -1.61
N VAL A 278 -3.01 6.29 -0.83
CA VAL A 278 -2.00 5.30 -0.42
C VAL A 278 -2.64 4.20 0.44
N GLU A 279 -3.51 4.58 1.38
CA GLU A 279 -4.27 3.64 2.21
C GLU A 279 -5.19 2.76 1.35
N ALA A 280 -5.99 3.35 0.45
CA ALA A 280 -6.90 2.61 -0.43
C ALA A 280 -6.16 1.61 -1.35
N PHE A 281 -5.02 2.00 -1.91
CA PHE A 281 -4.19 1.10 -2.71
C PHE A 281 -3.60 -0.03 -1.87
N SER A 282 -3.08 0.27 -0.67
CA SER A 282 -2.58 -0.75 0.26
C SER A 282 -3.67 -1.75 0.66
N ASP A 283 -4.84 -1.26 1.06
CA ASP A 283 -5.98 -2.09 1.46
C ASP A 283 -6.41 -3.03 0.34
N GLY A 284 -6.45 -2.54 -0.89
CA GLY A 284 -6.74 -3.35 -2.07
C GLY A 284 -5.72 -4.48 -2.30
N VAL A 285 -4.42 -4.22 -2.13
CA VAL A 285 -3.38 -5.27 -2.22
C VAL A 285 -3.57 -6.33 -1.13
N TYR A 286 -3.76 -5.93 0.12
CA TYR A 286 -3.98 -6.87 1.24
C TYR A 286 -5.24 -7.71 1.04
N ALA A 287 -6.34 -7.08 0.61
CA ALA A 287 -7.58 -7.79 0.32
C ALA A 287 -7.38 -8.84 -0.78
N ILE A 288 -6.70 -8.50 -1.87
CA ILE A 288 -6.47 -9.45 -2.96
C ILE A 288 -5.56 -10.59 -2.53
N VAL A 289 -4.49 -10.32 -1.79
CA VAL A 289 -3.65 -11.38 -1.21
C VAL A 289 -4.47 -12.34 -0.36
N ALA A 290 -5.33 -11.83 0.53
CA ALA A 290 -6.20 -12.68 1.35
C ALA A 290 -7.20 -13.48 0.50
N THR A 291 -7.74 -12.92 -0.58
CA THR A 291 -8.63 -13.64 -1.50
C THR A 291 -7.92 -14.75 -2.27
N LEU A 292 -6.67 -14.53 -2.69
CA LEU A 292 -5.88 -15.55 -3.38
C LEU A 292 -5.63 -16.75 -2.47
N LEU A 293 -5.35 -16.53 -1.18
CA LEU A 293 -5.15 -17.61 -0.21
C LEU A 293 -6.39 -18.50 0.00
N ILE A 294 -7.60 -17.92 -0.01
CA ILE A 294 -8.82 -18.72 0.16
C ILE A 294 -9.26 -19.40 -1.14
N LEU A 295 -9.00 -18.76 -2.29
CA LEU A 295 -9.31 -19.36 -3.60
C LEU A 295 -8.52 -20.65 -3.82
N ASP A 296 -7.25 -20.65 -3.40
CA ASP A 296 -6.37 -21.81 -3.45
C ASP A 296 -6.95 -23.02 -2.67
N ILE A 297 -7.33 -22.79 -1.40
CA ILE A 297 -8.04 -23.78 -0.58
C ILE A 297 -9.37 -24.21 -1.24
N CYS A 298 -10.12 -23.30 -1.84
CA CYS A 298 -11.38 -23.64 -2.48
C CYS A 298 -11.21 -24.48 -3.75
N GLU A 299 -10.05 -24.41 -4.42
CA GLU A 299 -9.75 -25.18 -5.62
C GLU A 299 -9.25 -26.59 -5.26
N ASP A 300 -8.33 -26.72 -4.30
CA ASP A 300 -7.63 -27.98 -4.04
C ASP A 300 -8.23 -28.85 -2.90
N ASN A 301 -8.92 -28.24 -1.92
CA ASN A 301 -9.40 -28.94 -0.72
C ASN A 301 -10.85 -29.42 -0.77
N VAL A 302 -11.51 -29.32 -1.92
CA VAL A 302 -12.89 -29.78 -2.10
C VAL A 302 -12.85 -31.20 -2.66
N PRO A 303 -13.15 -32.24 -1.87
CA PRO A 303 -12.99 -33.62 -2.32
C PRO A 303 -14.05 -34.00 -3.35
N ASP A 304 -13.62 -34.68 -4.41
CA ASP A 304 -14.53 -35.25 -5.42
C ASP A 304 -15.45 -36.32 -4.81
N PRO A 305 -16.76 -36.33 -5.13
CA PRO A 305 -17.70 -37.33 -4.60
C PRO A 305 -17.27 -38.78 -4.86
N VAL A 306 -16.63 -39.03 -6.01
CA VAL A 306 -16.10 -40.36 -6.37
C VAL A 306 -14.94 -40.75 -5.45
N MET A 307 -14.06 -39.80 -5.15
CA MET A 307 -12.92 -40.01 -4.26
C MET A 307 -13.37 -40.25 -2.81
N VAL A 308 -14.38 -39.53 -2.33
CA VAL A 308 -15.00 -39.77 -1.01
C VAL A 308 -15.59 -41.17 -0.92
N GLN A 309 -16.29 -41.61 -1.96
CA GLN A 309 -16.90 -42.94 -1.99
C GLN A 309 -15.84 -44.06 -2.01
N GLN A 310 -14.78 -43.91 -2.80
CA GLN A 310 -13.76 -44.93 -2.99
C GLN A 310 -12.75 -45.01 -1.84
N LYS A 311 -12.23 -43.87 -1.39
CA LYS A 311 -11.14 -43.81 -0.39
C LYS A 311 -11.65 -43.81 1.04
N PHE A 312 -12.82 -43.22 1.30
CA PHE A 312 -13.35 -43.00 2.66
C PHE A 312 -14.68 -43.70 2.92
N GLY A 313 -15.11 -44.59 2.02
CA GLY A 313 -16.36 -45.35 2.17
C GLY A 313 -17.62 -44.47 2.25
N GLY A 314 -17.59 -43.29 1.62
CA GLY A 314 -18.69 -42.32 1.66
C GLY A 314 -18.68 -41.40 2.89
N SER A 315 -17.70 -41.52 3.79
CA SER A 315 -17.57 -40.65 4.96
C SER A 315 -16.87 -39.33 4.61
N LEU A 316 -17.65 -38.26 4.44
CA LEU A 316 -17.11 -36.92 4.21
C LEU A 316 -16.26 -36.42 5.41
N VAL A 317 -16.62 -36.80 6.64
CA VAL A 317 -15.87 -36.40 7.84
C VAL A 317 -14.45 -36.94 7.81
N ALA A 318 -14.27 -38.19 7.38
CA ALA A 318 -12.94 -38.79 7.26
C ALA A 318 -12.11 -38.10 6.16
N ALA A 319 -12.73 -37.73 5.05
CA ALA A 319 -12.07 -36.96 3.99
C ALA A 319 -11.63 -35.57 4.47
N LEU A 320 -12.49 -34.85 5.18
CA LEU A 320 -12.18 -33.50 5.69
C LEU A 320 -11.12 -33.53 6.81
N GLN A 321 -11.03 -34.61 7.58
CA GLN A 321 -9.97 -34.76 8.59
C GLN A 321 -8.58 -34.88 7.95
N GLU A 322 -8.48 -35.43 6.73
CA GLU A 322 -7.21 -35.53 6.00
C GLU A 322 -6.68 -34.14 5.59
N TYR A 323 -7.57 -33.23 5.16
CA TYR A 323 -7.24 -31.83 4.84
C TYR A 323 -7.07 -30.90 6.07
N GLY A 324 -7.25 -31.40 7.29
CA GLY A 324 -7.17 -30.59 8.52
C GLY A 324 -5.92 -29.69 8.64
N PRO A 325 -4.70 -30.18 8.35
CA PRO A 325 -3.48 -29.37 8.38
C PRO A 325 -3.47 -28.20 7.38
N GLU A 326 -4.16 -28.36 6.25
CA GLU A 326 -4.19 -27.40 5.15
C GLU A 326 -5.07 -26.21 5.54
N PHE A 327 -6.21 -26.48 6.18
CA PHE A 327 -7.02 -25.42 6.80
C PHE A 327 -6.24 -24.65 7.88
N LEU A 328 -5.43 -25.32 8.70
CA LEU A 328 -4.61 -24.65 9.72
C LEU A 328 -3.54 -23.76 9.08
N ALA A 329 -2.91 -24.22 8.00
CA ALA A 329 -1.94 -23.44 7.23
C ALA A 329 -2.60 -22.19 6.63
N TYR A 330 -3.80 -22.31 6.08
CA TYR A 330 -4.61 -21.18 5.62
C TYR A 330 -4.84 -20.15 6.73
N PHE A 331 -5.30 -20.57 7.91
CA PHE A 331 -5.54 -19.63 9.03
C PHE A 331 -4.24 -18.93 9.47
N GLY A 332 -3.11 -19.63 9.48
CA GLY A 332 -1.79 -19.04 9.77
C GLY A 332 -1.35 -17.99 8.73
N SER A 333 -1.57 -18.27 7.45
CA SER A 333 -1.27 -17.35 6.35
C SER A 333 -2.20 -16.13 6.37
N PHE A 334 -3.50 -16.34 6.56
CA PHE A 334 -4.48 -15.25 6.70
C PHE A 334 -4.15 -14.36 7.90
N ALA A 335 -3.79 -14.95 9.04
CA ALA A 335 -3.34 -14.19 10.21
C ALA A 335 -2.08 -13.37 9.92
N THR A 336 -1.14 -13.91 9.15
CA THR A 336 0.09 -13.20 8.75
C THR A 336 -0.23 -11.98 7.89
N VAL A 337 -1.08 -12.14 6.88
CA VAL A 337 -1.54 -11.03 6.01
C VAL A 337 -2.28 -9.98 6.83
N GLY A 338 -3.24 -10.41 7.66
CA GLY A 338 -4.06 -9.52 8.49
C GLY A 338 -3.26 -8.74 9.53
N LEU A 339 -2.24 -9.35 10.13
CA LEU A 339 -1.37 -8.66 11.10
C LEU A 339 -0.40 -7.70 10.41
N LEU A 340 0.15 -8.04 9.22
CA LEU A 340 0.92 -7.09 8.41
C LEU A 340 0.07 -5.89 7.98
N TRP A 341 -1.19 -6.11 7.60
CA TRP A 341 -2.16 -5.05 7.34
C TRP A 341 -2.43 -4.22 8.60
N PHE A 342 -2.64 -4.86 9.76
CA PHE A 342 -2.88 -4.16 11.01
C PHE A 342 -1.70 -3.27 11.43
N VAL A 343 -0.46 -3.72 11.23
CA VAL A 343 0.74 -2.91 11.48
C VAL A 343 0.79 -1.71 10.53
N HIS A 344 0.50 -1.92 9.24
CA HIS A 344 0.41 -0.85 8.25
C HIS A 344 -0.67 0.17 8.62
N HIS A 345 -1.88 -0.29 8.92
CA HIS A 345 -3.00 0.56 9.36
C HIS A 345 -2.63 1.36 10.61
N SER A 346 -2.06 0.70 11.64
CA SER A 346 -1.60 1.38 12.85
C SER A 346 -0.52 2.43 12.58
N LEU A 347 0.35 2.21 11.58
CA LEU A 347 1.38 3.16 11.17
C LEU A 347 0.73 4.39 10.53
N PHE A 348 -0.13 4.18 9.53
CA PHE A 348 -0.74 5.26 8.78
C PHE A 348 -1.75 6.06 9.60
N LEU A 349 -2.38 5.48 10.63
CA LEU A 349 -3.16 6.24 11.62
C LEU A 349 -2.35 7.36 12.29
N HIS A 350 -1.06 7.15 12.54
CA HIS A 350 -0.18 8.12 13.19
C HIS A 350 0.61 9.02 12.22
N VAL A 351 0.59 8.69 10.92
CA VAL A 351 1.17 9.52 9.86
C VAL A 351 0.22 10.65 9.51
N THR A 352 0.70 11.88 9.59
CA THR A 352 -0.04 13.09 9.19
C THR A 352 0.21 13.44 7.73
N ILE A 353 1.45 13.30 7.26
CA ILE A 353 1.88 13.68 5.91
C ILE A 353 2.73 12.55 5.31
N THR A 354 2.31 12.06 4.14
CA THR A 354 3.02 10.99 3.43
C THR A 354 4.12 11.56 2.54
N SER A 355 5.36 11.51 3.02
CA SER A 355 6.51 11.89 2.19
C SER A 355 6.66 10.95 0.99
N ARG A 356 7.37 11.40 -0.05
CA ARG A 356 7.62 10.54 -1.21
C ARG A 356 8.35 9.26 -0.81
N LEU A 357 9.38 9.38 0.03
CA LEU A 357 10.21 8.24 0.45
C LEU A 357 9.37 7.17 1.17
N MET A 358 8.43 7.62 2.02
CA MET A 358 7.45 6.73 2.63
C MET A 358 6.60 6.02 1.57
N GLY A 359 6.13 6.75 0.55
CA GLY A 359 5.42 6.15 -0.59
C GLY A 359 6.25 5.09 -1.33
N LEU A 360 7.56 5.32 -1.53
CA LEU A 360 8.46 4.35 -2.16
C LEU A 360 8.63 3.07 -1.32
N PHE A 361 8.89 3.23 -0.02
CA PHE A 361 8.97 2.07 0.87
C PHE A 361 7.63 1.35 1.00
N ASN A 362 6.50 2.08 0.95
CA ASN A 362 5.17 1.47 0.87
C ASN A 362 5.02 0.60 -0.38
N THR A 363 5.40 1.11 -1.56
CA THR A 363 5.40 0.34 -2.81
C THR A 363 6.22 -0.95 -2.70
N PHE A 364 7.43 -0.88 -2.14
CA PHE A 364 8.24 -2.08 -1.94
C PHE A 364 7.61 -3.05 -0.93
N SER A 365 7.11 -2.55 0.21
CA SER A 365 6.40 -3.38 1.18
C SER A 365 5.24 -4.13 0.51
N LEU A 366 4.40 -3.43 -0.25
CA LEU A 366 3.26 -4.03 -0.94
C LEU A 366 3.66 -5.03 -2.03
N ALA A 367 4.76 -4.79 -2.75
CA ALA A 367 5.28 -5.75 -3.72
C ALA A 367 5.73 -7.07 -3.06
N PHE A 368 6.27 -7.03 -1.84
CA PHE A 368 6.59 -8.25 -1.10
C PHE A 368 5.34 -8.87 -0.45
N VAL A 369 4.39 -8.07 0.04
CA VAL A 369 3.09 -8.55 0.53
C VAL A 369 2.34 -9.31 -0.57
N GLY A 370 2.36 -8.79 -1.81
CA GLY A 370 1.76 -9.45 -2.96
C GLY A 370 2.40 -10.80 -3.32
N GLY A 371 3.61 -11.08 -2.82
CA GLY A 371 4.28 -12.38 -2.93
C GLY A 371 3.91 -13.40 -1.84
N LEU A 372 3.10 -13.04 -0.85
CA LEU A 372 2.68 -13.98 0.21
C LEU A 372 1.89 -15.21 -0.28
N PRO A 373 1.05 -15.14 -1.34
CA PRO A 373 0.41 -16.34 -1.89
C PRO A 373 1.43 -17.37 -2.38
N LEU A 374 2.52 -16.91 -3.03
CA LEU A 374 3.63 -17.79 -3.43
C LEU A 374 4.31 -18.43 -2.21
N ALA A 375 4.49 -17.67 -1.12
CA ALA A 375 5.08 -18.19 0.10
C ALA A 375 4.22 -19.30 0.74
N TYR A 376 2.90 -19.14 0.69
CA TYR A 376 1.94 -20.13 1.17
C TYR A 376 2.00 -21.41 0.34
N GLU A 377 1.85 -21.27 -0.98
CA GLU A 377 1.85 -22.38 -1.93
C GLU A 377 3.12 -23.23 -1.82
N LEU A 378 4.29 -22.59 -1.84
CA LEU A 378 5.57 -23.29 -1.71
C LEU A 378 5.68 -24.06 -0.39
N THR A 379 5.16 -23.53 0.72
CA THR A 379 5.22 -24.24 2.00
C THR A 379 4.20 -25.37 2.12
N HIS A 380 3.18 -25.38 1.27
CA HIS A 380 2.11 -26.37 1.27
C HIS A 380 2.43 -27.56 0.33
N GLU A 381 2.95 -27.29 -0.87
CA GLU A 381 3.16 -28.30 -1.92
C GLU A 381 4.26 -29.32 -1.58
N PHE A 382 5.31 -28.91 -0.85
CA PHE A 382 6.44 -29.81 -0.56
C PHE A 382 6.21 -30.69 0.69
N PRO A 383 6.48 -32.00 0.61
CA PRO A 383 6.37 -32.90 1.75
C PRO A 383 7.25 -32.45 2.92
N ARG A 384 6.71 -32.62 4.15
CA ARG A 384 7.45 -32.47 5.40
C ARG A 384 8.70 -33.36 5.35
N ASP A 385 9.84 -32.80 5.74
CA ASP A 385 11.18 -33.42 5.75
C ASP A 385 11.94 -33.48 4.40
N SER A 386 11.41 -32.86 3.35
CA SER A 386 12.17 -32.69 2.10
C SER A 386 13.11 -31.47 2.17
N ARG A 387 14.24 -31.54 1.44
CA ARG A 387 15.13 -30.37 1.26
C ARG A 387 14.39 -29.17 0.65
N ASN A 388 13.40 -29.44 -0.19
CA ASN A 388 12.58 -28.42 -0.84
C ASN A 388 11.67 -27.70 0.17
N ALA A 389 11.18 -28.39 1.20
CA ALA A 389 10.42 -27.76 2.28
C ALA A 389 11.26 -26.75 3.08
N LEU A 390 12.55 -27.03 3.30
CA LEU A 390 13.47 -26.07 3.92
C LEU A 390 13.63 -24.80 3.05
N GLU A 391 13.85 -24.98 1.75
CA GLU A 391 14.01 -23.85 0.81
C GLU A 391 12.71 -23.03 0.71
N ALA A 392 11.54 -23.68 0.72
CA ALA A 392 10.24 -23.01 0.75
C ALA A 392 10.02 -22.18 2.03
N VAL A 393 10.33 -22.74 3.20
CA VAL A 393 10.27 -22.02 4.49
C VAL A 393 11.21 -20.81 4.49
N GLN A 394 12.42 -20.96 3.94
CA GLN A 394 13.38 -19.87 3.80
C GLN A 394 12.85 -18.75 2.90
N ILE A 395 12.30 -19.09 1.74
CA ILE A 395 11.68 -18.12 0.82
C ILE A 395 10.52 -17.39 1.52
N SER A 396 9.67 -18.12 2.22
CA SER A 396 8.56 -17.54 2.99
C SER A 396 9.05 -16.53 4.05
N CYS A 397 10.09 -16.89 4.80
CA CYS A 397 10.71 -15.98 5.79
C CYS A 397 11.28 -14.72 5.14
N VAL A 398 11.92 -14.85 3.97
CA VAL A 398 12.48 -13.72 3.22
C VAL A 398 11.38 -12.77 2.73
N ILE A 399 10.27 -13.31 2.20
CA ILE A 399 9.12 -12.52 1.74
C ILE A 399 8.50 -11.75 2.92
N ILE A 400 8.24 -12.43 4.04
CA ILE A 400 7.68 -11.80 5.26
C ILE A 400 8.65 -10.75 5.83
N PHE A 401 9.95 -11.05 5.84
CA PHE A 401 10.99 -10.11 6.28
C PHE A 401 10.96 -8.81 5.45
N PHE A 402 11.01 -8.92 4.12
CA PHE A 402 11.01 -7.74 3.26
C PHE A 402 9.68 -6.98 3.34
N ALA A 403 8.54 -7.67 3.39
CA ALA A 403 7.24 -7.04 3.60
C ALA A 403 7.20 -6.16 4.86
N GLY A 404 7.71 -6.68 5.98
CA GLY A 404 7.75 -5.96 7.27
C GLY A 404 8.86 -4.90 7.37
N VAL A 405 10.07 -5.18 6.89
CA VAL A 405 11.22 -4.27 7.05
C VAL A 405 11.00 -2.96 6.28
N PHE A 406 10.30 -3.00 5.15
CA PHE A 406 9.94 -1.78 4.44
C PHE A 406 8.89 -0.96 5.19
N GLN A 407 7.95 -1.56 5.94
CA GLN A 407 7.08 -0.79 6.84
C GLN A 407 7.86 -0.14 7.99
N LEU A 408 8.83 -0.87 8.56
CA LEU A 408 9.75 -0.29 9.54
C LEU A 408 10.58 0.85 8.92
N ALA A 409 10.99 0.73 7.66
CA ALA A 409 11.69 1.80 6.94
C ALA A 409 10.80 3.03 6.70
N ILE A 410 9.49 2.87 6.47
CA ILE A 410 8.52 3.99 6.43
C ILE A 410 8.51 4.72 7.78
N TRP A 411 8.46 3.97 8.89
CA TRP A 411 8.48 4.54 10.23
C TRP A 411 9.77 5.31 10.53
N VAL A 412 10.93 4.71 10.22
CA VAL A 412 12.23 5.38 10.35
C VAL A 412 12.31 6.62 9.45
N ALA A 413 11.76 6.57 8.24
CA ALA A 413 11.67 7.70 7.33
C ALA A 413 10.83 8.85 7.92
N ALA A 414 9.71 8.53 8.57
CA ALA A 414 8.84 9.51 9.22
C ALA A 414 9.50 10.14 10.46
N LEU A 415 10.28 9.37 11.22
CA LEU A 415 10.99 9.88 12.39
C LEU A 415 12.07 10.92 12.06
N PHE A 416 12.60 10.97 10.83
CA PHE A 416 13.55 12.01 10.43
C PHE A 416 12.93 13.41 10.38
N ASP A 417 11.64 13.52 10.09
CA ASP A 417 10.89 14.79 10.10
C ASP A 417 9.64 14.64 10.97
N GLU A 418 9.86 14.23 12.22
CA GLU A 418 8.80 13.82 13.16
C GLU A 418 7.81 14.96 13.49
N ARG A 419 8.23 16.21 13.36
CA ARG A 419 7.38 17.38 13.64
C ARG A 419 6.30 17.56 12.57
N ARG A 420 6.64 17.26 11.31
CA ARG A 420 5.75 17.45 10.16
C ARG A 420 4.96 16.19 9.81
N THR A 421 5.59 15.02 9.92
CA THR A 421 5.04 13.76 9.36
C THR A 421 4.34 12.88 10.39
N LEU A 422 4.57 13.08 11.69
CA LEU A 422 4.05 12.23 12.76
C LEU A 422 3.24 12.98 13.82
N HIS A 423 2.22 12.29 14.33
CA HIS A 423 1.46 12.73 15.48
C HIS A 423 2.34 12.77 16.76
N PRO A 424 2.14 13.75 17.68
CA PRO A 424 2.98 13.93 18.87
C PRO A 424 3.16 12.68 19.76
N LEU A 425 2.16 11.81 19.83
CA LEU A 425 2.17 10.61 20.69
C LEU A 425 3.25 9.58 20.34
N VAL A 426 3.70 9.55 19.09
CA VAL A 426 4.64 8.54 18.57
C VAL A 426 6.02 9.09 18.24
N ARG A 427 6.26 10.40 18.48
CA ARG A 427 7.56 11.06 18.34
C ARG A 427 8.59 10.48 19.31
N TYR A 428 9.88 10.83 19.16
CA TYR A 428 10.89 10.41 20.13
C TYR A 428 10.49 10.84 21.56
N GLY A 429 10.51 9.89 22.49
CA GLY A 429 10.04 10.10 23.87
C GLY A 429 8.53 10.10 24.07
N GLY A 430 7.74 9.93 22.99
CA GLY A 430 6.29 9.80 23.04
C GLY A 430 5.83 8.51 23.72
N ARG A 431 4.62 8.53 24.28
CA ARG A 431 4.03 7.41 25.04
C ARG A 431 3.93 6.13 24.20
N ASP A 432 3.58 6.26 22.92
CA ASP A 432 3.33 5.14 22.02
C ASP A 432 4.53 4.81 21.12
N HIS A 433 5.64 5.56 21.21
CA HIS A 433 6.82 5.38 20.36
C HIS A 433 7.41 3.97 20.45
N ALA A 434 7.71 3.51 21.68
CA ALA A 434 8.27 2.19 21.91
C ALA A 434 7.31 1.07 21.49
N PHE A 435 6.01 1.29 21.68
CA PHE A 435 4.97 0.34 21.30
C PHE A 435 4.85 0.23 19.76
N MET A 436 4.89 1.36 19.05
CA MET A 436 4.86 1.38 17.59
C MET A 436 6.10 0.73 16.99
N LEU A 437 7.29 1.03 17.53
CA LEU A 437 8.53 0.38 17.12
C LEU A 437 8.47 -1.14 17.32
N ALA A 438 7.97 -1.60 18.48
CA ALA A 438 7.82 -3.01 18.77
C ALA A 438 6.85 -3.71 17.80
N LYS A 439 5.72 -3.08 17.46
CA LYS A 439 4.78 -3.60 16.44
C LYS A 439 5.45 -3.81 15.09
N LEU A 440 6.17 -2.80 14.60
CA LEU A 440 6.82 -2.81 13.29
C LEU A 440 8.02 -3.76 13.24
N ALA A 441 8.74 -3.92 14.35
CA ALA A 441 9.92 -4.77 14.42
C ALA A 441 9.58 -6.25 14.63
N LEU A 442 8.39 -6.59 15.15
CA LEU A 442 8.03 -7.96 15.53
C LEU A 442 8.15 -8.95 14.36
N TYR A 443 7.50 -8.68 13.22
CA TYR A 443 7.59 -9.57 12.05
C TYR A 443 9.01 -9.68 11.47
N PRO A 444 9.72 -8.57 11.17
CA PRO A 444 11.10 -8.63 10.68
C PRO A 444 12.06 -9.38 11.62
N CYS A 445 11.95 -9.18 12.94
CA CYS A 445 12.82 -9.86 13.89
C CYS A 445 12.51 -11.36 13.98
N VAL A 446 11.22 -11.73 14.02
CA VAL A 446 10.82 -13.13 14.11
C VAL A 446 11.12 -13.86 12.81
N SER A 447 10.82 -13.30 11.64
CA SER A 447 11.11 -13.95 10.35
C SER A 447 12.62 -14.12 10.12
N LEU A 448 13.43 -13.13 10.48
CA LEU A 448 14.89 -13.22 10.41
C LEU A 448 15.44 -14.24 11.40
N GLY A 449 14.90 -14.27 12.63
CA GLY A 449 15.25 -15.27 13.64
C GLY A 449 14.91 -16.68 13.19
N THR A 450 13.70 -16.90 12.65
CA THR A 450 13.26 -18.17 12.06
C THR A 450 14.17 -18.58 10.91
N PHE A 451 14.53 -17.66 10.02
CA PHE A 451 15.45 -17.95 8.93
C PHE A 451 16.80 -18.47 9.44
N PHE A 452 17.45 -17.76 10.37
CA PHE A 452 18.73 -18.22 10.93
C PHE A 452 18.58 -19.54 11.72
N LEU A 453 17.47 -19.72 12.43
CA LEU A 453 17.21 -20.93 13.18
C LEU A 453 16.99 -22.13 12.24
N THR A 454 16.32 -21.95 11.10
CA THR A 454 16.15 -22.99 10.07
C THR A 454 17.48 -23.34 9.40
N CYS A 455 18.39 -22.37 9.24
CA CYS A 455 19.75 -22.63 8.76
C CYS A 455 20.58 -23.43 9.77
N ALA A 456 20.37 -23.21 11.07
CA ALA A 456 21.09 -23.91 12.14
C ALA A 456 20.49 -25.30 12.45
N LEU A 457 19.17 -25.43 12.40
CA LEU A 457 18.39 -26.61 12.78
C LEU A 457 17.57 -27.08 11.56
N SER A 458 18.24 -27.57 10.52
CA SER A 458 17.59 -27.94 9.26
C SER A 458 16.49 -29.00 9.43
N GLU A 459 16.66 -29.93 10.36
CA GLU A 459 15.70 -31.00 10.66
C GLU A 459 14.37 -30.51 11.26
N PHE A 460 14.36 -29.36 11.95
CA PHE A 460 13.16 -28.84 12.63
C PHE A 460 12.54 -27.63 11.92
N SER A 461 12.96 -27.34 10.69
CA SER A 461 12.59 -26.11 9.96
C SER A 461 11.08 -25.88 9.84
N THR A 462 10.32 -26.90 9.46
CA THR A 462 8.85 -26.84 9.33
C THR A 462 8.17 -26.60 10.67
N SER A 463 8.64 -27.27 11.74
CA SER A 463 8.10 -27.10 13.10
C SER A 463 8.36 -25.69 13.64
N ILE A 464 9.55 -25.15 13.41
CA ILE A 464 9.90 -23.77 13.79
C ILE A 464 9.01 -22.78 13.04
N PHE A 465 8.77 -23.00 11.75
CA PHE A 465 7.92 -22.12 10.95
C PHE A 465 6.46 -22.12 11.42
N HIS A 466 5.88 -23.30 11.71
CA HIS A 466 4.53 -23.37 12.29
C HIS A 466 4.46 -22.72 13.68
N LEU A 467 5.50 -22.89 14.50
CA LEU A 467 5.59 -22.22 15.81
C LEU A 467 5.63 -20.69 15.65
N MET A 468 6.34 -20.18 14.65
CA MET A 468 6.34 -18.76 14.31
C MET A 468 4.93 -18.30 13.91
N GLN A 469 4.25 -19.02 13.01
CA GLN A 469 2.91 -18.63 12.53
C GLN A 469 1.87 -18.57 13.64
N LEU A 470 1.93 -19.49 14.62
CA LEU A 470 1.04 -19.51 15.78
C LEU A 470 1.47 -18.53 16.88
N GLY A 471 2.79 -18.37 17.08
CA GLY A 471 3.36 -17.56 18.16
C GLY A 471 3.25 -16.05 17.90
N VAL A 472 3.38 -15.59 16.66
CA VAL A 472 3.34 -14.16 16.33
C VAL A 472 1.98 -13.52 16.63
N PRO A 473 0.82 -14.09 16.25
CA PRO A 473 -0.48 -13.56 16.65
C PRO A 473 -0.65 -13.41 18.17
N VAL A 474 -0.20 -14.41 18.94
CA VAL A 474 -0.23 -14.36 20.40
C VAL A 474 0.68 -13.24 20.92
N ALA A 475 1.88 -13.09 20.36
CA ALA A 475 2.79 -12.01 20.71
C ALA A 475 2.21 -10.62 20.39
N PHE A 476 1.44 -10.48 19.30
CA PHE A 476 0.73 -9.23 18.97
C PHE A 476 -0.36 -8.88 19.99
N LEU A 477 -1.16 -9.86 20.42
CA LEU A 477 -2.19 -9.66 21.44
C LEU A 477 -1.59 -9.25 22.79
N LEU A 478 -0.45 -9.83 23.15
CA LEU A 478 0.26 -9.55 24.40
C LEU A 478 1.26 -8.40 24.29
N LEU A 479 1.38 -7.75 23.13
CA LEU A 479 2.48 -6.83 22.83
C LEU A 479 2.56 -5.65 23.81
N ARG A 480 1.41 -5.08 24.21
CA ARG A 480 1.39 -3.97 25.19
C ARG A 480 1.98 -4.39 26.53
N LEU A 481 1.64 -5.59 27.01
CA LEU A 481 2.13 -6.12 28.27
C LEU A 481 3.62 -6.46 28.17
N LEU A 482 4.04 -7.11 27.08
CA LEU A 482 5.44 -7.47 26.81
C LEU A 482 6.34 -6.22 26.75
N VAL A 483 5.93 -5.18 26.04
CA VAL A 483 6.68 -3.91 25.95
C VAL A 483 6.74 -3.21 27.31
N SER A 484 5.63 -3.19 28.06
CA SER A 484 5.59 -2.55 29.38
C SER A 484 6.52 -3.24 30.38
N VAL A 485 6.47 -4.58 30.44
CA VAL A 485 7.36 -5.38 31.29
C VAL A 485 8.81 -5.24 30.85
N GLY A 486 9.09 -5.31 29.54
CA GLY A 486 10.44 -5.15 29.00
C GLY A 486 11.05 -3.79 29.32
N LEU A 487 10.28 -2.71 29.18
CA LEU A 487 10.72 -1.36 29.53
C LEU A 487 10.94 -1.22 31.04
N ALA A 488 10.08 -1.82 31.87
CA ALA A 488 10.23 -1.82 33.32
C ALA A 488 11.51 -2.55 33.78
N LEU A 489 11.86 -3.66 33.12
CA LEU A 489 13.09 -4.41 33.39
C LEU A 489 14.35 -3.68 32.90
N LEU A 490 14.26 -2.97 31.77
CA LEU A 490 15.40 -2.23 31.19
C LEU A 490 15.68 -0.90 31.92
N ARG A 491 14.66 -0.23 32.48
CA ARG A 491 14.82 1.03 33.21
C ARG A 491 15.91 1.02 34.30
N PRO A 492 15.95 0.05 35.23
CA PRO A 492 17.01 0.01 36.24
C PRO A 492 18.40 -0.26 35.64
N LEU A 493 18.49 -1.08 34.58
CA LEU A 493 19.74 -1.38 33.88
C LEU A 493 20.30 -0.13 33.15
N LEU A 494 19.44 0.59 32.43
CA LEU A 494 19.79 1.85 31.76
C LEU A 494 20.16 2.93 32.77
N ALA A 495 19.49 2.99 33.92
CA ALA A 495 19.85 3.90 35.01
C ALA A 495 21.21 3.56 35.63
N ALA A 496 21.57 2.29 35.73
CA ALA A 496 22.89 1.85 36.20
C ALA A 496 24.01 2.19 35.19
N LEU A 497 23.76 1.99 33.89
CA LEU A 497 24.67 2.38 32.80
C LEU A 497 24.85 3.91 32.72
N ARG A 498 23.79 4.68 32.95
CA ARG A 498 23.86 6.15 32.97
C ARG A 498 24.56 6.73 34.20
N LYS A 499 24.70 5.95 35.28
CA LYS A 499 25.48 6.32 36.48
C LYS A 499 26.97 6.02 36.36
N GLN A 500 27.40 5.24 35.37
CA GLN A 500 28.82 4.92 35.16
C GLN A 500 29.71 5.99 34.48
N PRO A 501 29.23 7.08 33.83
CA PRO A 501 30.11 8.11 33.28
C PRO A 501 30.71 9.06 34.35
N GLU A 502 30.07 9.20 35.52
CA GLU A 502 30.50 10.20 36.52
C GLU A 502 31.55 9.67 37.51
N ALA A 503 31.67 8.35 37.69
CA ALA A 503 32.66 7.78 38.61
C ALA A 503 34.10 7.80 38.05
N ALA A 504 34.29 8.08 36.74
CA ALA A 504 35.60 8.17 36.11
C ALA A 504 36.11 9.61 35.94
N ALA A 505 35.30 10.63 36.23
CA ALA A 505 35.65 12.05 36.13
C ALA A 505 35.77 12.74 37.50
N GLY A 506 36.07 11.98 38.55
CA GLY A 506 36.44 12.52 39.87
C GLY A 506 37.88 13.02 39.87
N GLY A 507 38.16 14.14 39.20
CA GLY A 507 39.49 14.75 39.27
C GLY A 507 39.78 15.83 38.23
N ALA A 508 39.04 16.94 38.21
CA ALA A 508 39.56 18.31 38.05
C ALA A 508 38.45 19.32 37.67
N GLY A 509 38.30 20.36 38.50
CA GLY A 509 38.17 21.75 38.01
C GLY A 509 36.80 22.24 37.51
N ALA A 510 36.06 22.86 38.44
CA ALA A 510 35.23 24.06 38.32
C ALA A 510 34.86 24.63 36.92
N GLY A 511 33.57 24.88 36.71
CA GLY A 511 33.05 25.79 35.69
C GLY A 511 31.52 25.70 35.52
N LEU A 512 30.78 26.41 36.37
CA LEU A 512 29.33 26.61 36.27
C LEU A 512 28.96 27.28 34.94
N VAL A 513 28.09 26.64 34.15
CA VAL A 513 27.17 27.31 33.23
C VAL A 513 25.83 26.58 33.37
N GLU A 514 24.92 27.17 34.15
CA GLU A 514 23.49 26.83 34.12
C GLU A 514 22.95 27.20 32.74
N VAL A 515 22.39 26.22 32.04
CA VAL A 515 21.45 26.43 30.94
C VAL A 515 20.12 25.96 31.47
N GLU A 516 19.22 26.90 31.76
CA GLU A 516 17.80 26.63 32.01
C GLU A 516 17.23 25.88 30.80
N GLU A 517 16.88 24.61 30.98
CA GLU A 517 15.97 23.90 30.08
C GLU A 517 14.56 24.00 30.64
N ASP A 518 13.66 24.57 29.83
CA ASP A 518 12.23 24.77 30.07
C ASP A 518 11.55 23.56 30.73
N GLU A 519 11.22 23.73 32.01
CA GLU A 519 10.46 22.79 32.82
C GLU A 519 8.95 23.07 32.68
N GLU A 520 8.38 22.90 31.48
CA GLU A 520 6.94 23.10 31.25
C GLU A 520 6.30 22.00 30.40
N ALA A 521 6.38 20.74 30.86
CA ALA A 521 5.51 19.65 30.38
C ALA A 521 5.46 18.41 31.30
N ARG A 522 5.68 18.55 32.61
CA ARG A 522 5.45 17.44 33.56
C ARG A 522 4.08 17.58 34.20
N VAL A 523 3.09 16.89 33.64
CA VAL A 523 1.84 16.62 34.35
C VAL A 523 2.17 15.68 35.53
N PRO A 524 1.84 16.05 36.78
CA PRO A 524 2.18 15.26 37.95
C PRO A 524 1.43 13.92 37.98
N PHE A 525 2.11 12.93 38.55
CA PHE A 525 1.76 11.51 38.56
C PHE A 525 0.58 11.14 39.49
N SER A 526 -0.35 12.07 39.77
CA SER A 526 -1.43 11.87 40.74
C SER A 526 -2.81 11.59 40.15
N ASP A 527 -3.02 11.72 38.83
CA ASP A 527 -4.36 11.54 38.22
C ASP A 527 -4.54 10.19 37.51
N LEU A 528 -3.83 9.14 37.97
CA LEU A 528 -3.80 7.80 37.35
C LEU A 528 -4.66 6.75 38.06
N VAL A 529 -5.68 7.15 38.83
CA VAL A 529 -6.73 6.24 39.33
C VAL A 529 -8.10 6.91 39.25
N SER A 530 -8.74 6.82 38.09
CA SER A 530 -10.20 6.73 37.91
C SER A 530 -10.54 6.31 36.49
#